data_AF-U3B4L3-F1
#
_entry.id   AF-U3B4L3-F1
#
_cell.length_a   1.000
_cell.length_b   1.000
_cell.length_c   1.000
_cell.angle_alpha   90.00
_cell.angle_beta   90.00
_cell.angle_gamma   90.00
#
_symmetry.space_group_name_H-M   'P 1'
#
loop_
_entity.id
_entity.type
_entity.pdbx_description
1 polymer ?
#
loop_
_entity_poly.entity_id
_entity_poly.type
_entity_poly.pdbx_seq_one_letter_code
_entity_poly.pdbx_strand_id
1 'polypeptide(L)'
;MRREPHLRRASGFGLVAALFLIIVVTLLVITMARLSTVQHGSTSLAIQQARAYQAARAGLEWGISQAVQSNLCAAGTPSMTGTGLAEFSVSVSCNSASYTDNEGNPVQIFRFTAEAQNGTPGGRPDYAYRRLTATVER
;
A
#
# COMPACT_ATOMS: atom_id res chain seq x y z
N MET A 1 9.75 70.39 -31.00
CA MET A 1 10.39 69.05 -30.97
C MET A 1 10.14 68.42 -29.60
N ARG A 2 9.84 67.11 -29.58
CA ARG A 2 9.29 66.29 -28.49
C ARG A 2 9.97 66.50 -27.12
N ARG A 3 9.17 66.70 -26.07
CA ARG A 3 9.55 66.44 -24.67
C ARG A 3 9.37 64.95 -24.39
N GLU A 4 10.44 64.25 -24.07
CA GLU A 4 10.40 62.86 -23.62
C GLU A 4 9.94 62.79 -22.15
N PRO A 5 9.04 61.86 -21.78
CA PRO A 5 8.65 61.69 -20.39
C PRO A 5 9.78 61.02 -19.60
N HIS A 6 10.35 61.75 -18.64
CA HIS A 6 11.24 61.17 -17.64
C HIS A 6 10.47 60.15 -16.81
N LEU A 7 10.79 58.86 -16.97
CA LEU A 7 10.40 57.81 -16.04
C LEU A 7 10.96 58.16 -14.66
N ARG A 8 10.09 58.67 -13.77
CA ARG A 8 10.42 58.90 -12.37
C ARG A 8 10.91 57.58 -11.77
N ARG A 9 12.18 57.54 -11.41
CA ARG A 9 12.77 56.42 -10.68
C ARG A 9 12.20 56.45 -9.26
N ALA A 10 11.19 55.63 -9.01
CA ALA A 10 10.63 55.43 -7.68
C ALA A 10 11.68 54.74 -6.80
N SER A 11 12.10 55.42 -5.74
CA SER A 11 13.14 54.99 -4.81
C SER A 11 12.58 54.07 -3.71
N GLY A 12 13.25 52.93 -3.52
CA GLY A 12 13.32 52.19 -2.25
C GLY A 12 12.12 51.31 -1.87
N PHE A 13 10.94 51.89 -1.67
CA PHE A 13 9.83 51.18 -1.00
C PHE A 13 9.19 50.08 -1.88
N GLY A 14 9.05 50.35 -3.19
CA GLY A 14 8.46 49.39 -4.13
C GLY A 14 9.29 48.12 -4.31
N LEU A 15 10.61 48.20 -4.14
CA LEU A 15 11.50 47.04 -4.27
C LEU A 15 11.30 46.07 -3.10
N VAL A 16 11.23 46.58 -1.87
CA VAL A 16 10.97 45.78 -0.67
C VAL A 16 9.58 45.12 -0.74
N ALA A 17 8.57 45.88 -1.17
CA ALA A 17 7.21 45.35 -1.36
C ALA A 17 7.14 44.27 -2.46
N ALA A 18 7.81 44.46 -3.60
CA ALA A 18 7.87 43.47 -4.67
C ALA A 18 8.59 42.19 -4.23
N LEU A 19 9.69 42.31 -3.48
CA LEU A 19 10.46 41.17 -2.98
C LEU A 19 9.66 40.37 -1.95
N PHE A 20 8.92 41.04 -1.06
CA PHE A 20 8.01 40.37 -0.14
C PHE A 20 6.94 39.55 -0.88
N LEU A 21 6.30 40.13 -1.89
CA LEU A 21 5.31 39.41 -2.70
C LEU A 21 5.92 38.20 -3.43
N ILE A 22 7.12 38.36 -4.02
CA ILE A 22 7.81 37.24 -4.69
C ILE A 22 8.11 36.12 -3.68
N ILE A 23 8.60 36.44 -2.48
CA ILE A 23 8.88 35.44 -1.44
C ILE A 23 7.61 34.71 -1.02
N VAL A 24 6.52 35.43 -0.77
CA VAL A 24 5.24 34.80 -0.37
C VAL A 24 4.69 33.91 -1.48
N VAL A 25 4.66 34.40 -2.73
CA VAL A 25 4.18 33.61 -3.88
C VAL A 25 5.06 32.38 -4.12
N THR A 26 6.38 32.51 -4.03
CA THR A 26 7.29 31.36 -4.20
C THR A 26 7.10 30.32 -3.10
N LEU A 27 6.93 30.73 -1.83
CA LEU A 27 6.59 29.82 -0.73
C LEU A 27 5.27 29.07 -1.01
N LEU A 28 4.23 29.77 -1.47
CA LEU A 28 2.96 29.15 -1.82
C LEU A 28 3.11 28.14 -2.97
N VAL A 29 3.82 28.50 -4.03
CA VAL A 29 4.06 27.60 -5.18
C VAL A 29 4.84 26.34 -4.74
N ILE A 30 5.88 26.49 -3.91
CA ILE A 30 6.67 25.35 -3.41
C ILE A 30 5.81 24.42 -2.55
N THR A 31 5.01 24.97 -1.65
CA THR A 31 4.15 24.15 -0.78
C THR A 31 3.09 23.39 -1.59
N MET A 32 2.46 24.04 -2.57
CA MET A 32 1.51 23.39 -3.48
C MET A 32 2.16 22.27 -4.31
N ALA A 33 3.36 22.52 -4.85
CA ALA A 33 4.11 21.51 -5.61
C ALA A 33 4.45 20.27 -4.77
N ARG A 34 4.88 20.47 -3.51
CA ARG A 34 5.13 19.36 -2.57
C ARG A 34 3.87 18.57 -2.24
N LEU A 35 2.73 19.25 -2.07
CA LEU A 35 1.47 18.56 -1.81
C LEU A 35 1.04 17.70 -3.00
N SER A 36 1.17 18.22 -4.22
CA SER A 36 0.87 17.48 -5.46
C SER A 36 1.72 16.21 -5.60
N THR A 37 3.03 16.28 -5.34
CA THR A 37 3.90 15.10 -5.44
C THR A 37 3.61 14.06 -4.37
N VAL A 38 3.31 14.47 -3.13
CA VAL A 38 2.93 13.55 -2.04
C VAL A 38 1.58 12.88 -2.32
N GLN A 39 0.63 13.59 -2.90
CA GLN A 39 -0.68 13.04 -3.26
C GLN A 39 -0.55 11.91 -4.29
N HIS A 40 0.26 12.08 -5.34
CA HIS A 40 0.46 11.01 -6.35
C HIS A 40 1.18 9.77 -5.81
N GLY A 41 2.20 9.96 -4.96
CA GLY A 41 2.94 8.84 -4.35
C GLY A 41 2.11 8.04 -3.36
N SER A 42 1.34 8.72 -2.50
CA SER A 42 0.49 8.07 -1.49
C SER A 42 -0.66 7.27 -2.11
N THR A 43 -1.28 7.75 -3.19
CA THR A 43 -2.32 7.00 -3.90
C THR A 43 -1.78 5.72 -4.54
N SER A 44 -0.57 5.78 -5.11
CA SER A 44 0.07 4.60 -5.70
C SER A 44 0.35 3.54 -4.63
N LEU A 45 0.91 3.96 -3.49
CA LEU A 45 1.18 3.06 -2.37
C LEU A 45 -0.11 2.43 -1.82
N ALA A 46 -1.18 3.22 -1.63
CA ALA A 46 -2.47 2.72 -1.15
C ALA A 46 -3.04 1.63 -2.08
N ILE A 47 -2.92 1.80 -3.40
CA ILE A 47 -3.33 0.79 -4.38
C ILE A 47 -2.49 -0.49 -4.23
N GLN A 48 -1.16 -0.38 -4.09
CA GLN A 48 -0.30 -1.55 -3.89
C GLN A 48 -0.63 -2.30 -2.59
N GLN A 49 -0.94 -1.57 -1.52
CA GLN A 49 -1.40 -2.16 -0.25
C GLN A 49 -2.73 -2.90 -0.40
N ALA A 50 -3.66 -2.36 -1.20
CA ALA A 50 -4.93 -3.03 -1.50
C ALA A 50 -4.71 -4.29 -2.35
N ARG A 51 -3.83 -4.25 -3.35
CA ARG A 51 -3.46 -5.43 -4.16
C ARG A 51 -2.80 -6.51 -3.29
N ALA A 52 -1.88 -6.14 -2.41
CA ALA A 52 -1.28 -7.08 -1.44
C ALA A 52 -2.36 -7.76 -0.58
N TYR A 53 -3.36 -7.00 -0.12
CA TYR A 53 -4.47 -7.56 0.65
C TYR A 53 -5.30 -8.57 -0.16
N GLN A 54 -5.64 -8.23 -1.41
CA GLN A 54 -6.38 -9.16 -2.29
C GLN A 54 -5.55 -10.41 -2.64
N ALA A 55 -4.25 -10.27 -2.86
CA ALA A 55 -3.35 -11.41 -3.09
C ALA A 55 -3.29 -12.34 -1.87
N ALA A 56 -3.13 -11.80 -0.66
CA ALA A 56 -3.14 -12.58 0.57
C ALA A 56 -4.49 -13.27 0.80
N ARG A 57 -5.60 -12.59 0.49
CA ARG A 57 -6.94 -13.15 0.60
C ARG A 57 -7.15 -14.31 -0.38
N ALA A 58 -6.73 -14.17 -1.63
CA ALA A 58 -6.77 -15.26 -2.61
C ALA A 58 -5.94 -16.47 -2.14
N GLY A 59 -4.79 -16.23 -1.51
CA GLY A 59 -3.98 -17.30 -0.89
C GLY A 59 -4.70 -18.01 0.25
N LEU A 60 -5.40 -17.27 1.13
CA LEU A 60 -6.23 -17.87 2.18
C LEU A 60 -7.37 -18.70 1.60
N GLU A 61 -8.10 -18.16 0.62
CA GLU A 61 -9.22 -18.86 -0.02
C GLU A 61 -8.75 -20.16 -0.69
N TRP A 62 -7.58 -20.14 -1.33
CA TRP A 62 -6.94 -21.34 -1.85
C TRP A 62 -6.65 -22.37 -0.75
N GLY A 63 -6.03 -21.96 0.37
CA GLY A 63 -5.72 -22.86 1.48
C GLY A 63 -6.97 -23.45 2.16
N ILE A 64 -7.98 -22.61 2.39
CA ILE A 64 -9.29 -23.02 2.95
C ILE A 64 -9.99 -24.00 2.01
N SER A 65 -9.95 -23.77 0.69
CA SER A 65 -10.57 -24.67 -0.29
C SER A 65 -10.00 -26.10 -0.21
N GLN A 66 -8.70 -26.24 0.09
CA GLN A 66 -8.05 -27.53 0.28
C GLN A 66 -8.40 -28.17 1.63
N ALA A 67 -8.53 -27.36 2.68
CA ALA A 67 -9.00 -27.81 3.98
C ALA A 67 -10.41 -28.41 3.89
N VAL A 68 -11.32 -27.72 3.19
CA VAL A 68 -12.71 -28.14 3.04
C VAL A 68 -12.85 -29.37 2.13
N GLN A 69 -12.14 -29.42 1.00
CA GLN A 69 -12.28 -30.52 0.04
C GLN A 69 -11.51 -31.79 0.45
N SER A 70 -10.33 -31.65 1.02
CA SER A 70 -9.41 -32.78 1.23
C SER A 70 -9.05 -33.03 2.70
N ASN A 71 -9.53 -32.22 3.64
CA ASN A 71 -9.11 -32.29 5.06
C ASN A 71 -7.61 -32.14 5.27
N LEU A 72 -6.94 -31.40 4.38
CA LEU A 72 -5.50 -31.22 4.45
C LEU A 72 -5.17 -29.80 4.88
N CYS A 73 -4.19 -29.72 5.77
CA CYS A 73 -3.53 -28.48 6.14
C CYS A 73 -2.54 -28.09 5.04
N ALA A 74 -3.06 -27.58 3.91
CA ALA A 74 -2.25 -27.28 2.73
C ALA A 74 -1.41 -26.01 2.94
N ALA A 75 -0.09 -26.17 2.89
CA ALA A 75 0.88 -25.08 2.81
C ALA A 75 1.48 -25.04 1.41
N GLY A 76 1.75 -23.85 0.88
CA GLY A 76 2.30 -23.69 -0.45
C GLY A 76 2.29 -22.25 -0.95
N THR A 77 2.69 -22.08 -2.21
CA THR A 77 2.76 -20.78 -2.87
C THR A 77 1.85 -20.77 -4.09
N PRO A 78 0.57 -20.39 -3.95
CA PRO A 78 -0.34 -20.34 -5.10
C PRO A 78 0.16 -19.35 -6.14
N SER A 79 0.15 -19.79 -7.40
CA SER A 79 0.61 -18.98 -8.52
C SER A 79 -0.39 -17.86 -8.82
N MET A 80 0.06 -16.61 -8.80
CA MET A 80 -0.75 -15.44 -9.18
C MET A 80 -0.58 -15.07 -10.67
N THR A 81 0.10 -15.91 -11.45
CA THR A 81 0.36 -15.67 -12.88
C THR A 81 -0.94 -15.62 -13.67
N GLY A 82 -1.05 -14.67 -14.62
CA GLY A 82 -2.27 -14.47 -15.40
C GLY A 82 -3.36 -13.68 -14.67
N THR A 83 -3.11 -13.25 -13.43
CA THR A 83 -3.97 -12.29 -12.71
C THR A 83 -3.33 -10.90 -12.69
N GLY A 84 -4.10 -9.87 -12.32
CA GLY A 84 -3.58 -8.52 -12.06
C GLY A 84 -2.65 -8.42 -10.82
N LEU A 85 -2.30 -9.56 -10.21
CA LEU A 85 -1.51 -9.69 -8.98
C LEU A 85 -0.20 -10.46 -9.21
N ALA A 86 0.21 -10.66 -10.48
CA ALA A 86 1.41 -11.44 -10.83
C ALA A 86 2.71 -10.91 -10.21
N GLU A 87 2.77 -9.62 -9.86
CA GLU A 87 3.91 -9.02 -9.15
C GLU A 87 3.98 -9.41 -7.66
N PHE A 88 2.92 -10.00 -7.10
CA PHE A 88 2.87 -10.40 -5.71
C PHE A 88 3.23 -11.88 -5.55
N SER A 89 4.27 -12.13 -4.77
CA SER A 89 4.56 -13.46 -4.24
C SER A 89 3.66 -13.73 -3.05
N VAL A 90 2.94 -14.86 -3.07
CA VAL A 90 2.04 -15.28 -2.00
C VAL A 90 2.53 -16.59 -1.41
N SER A 91 2.71 -16.63 -0.09
CA SER A 91 3.03 -17.83 0.67
C SER A 91 1.91 -18.13 1.67
N VAL A 92 1.43 -19.36 1.67
CA VAL A 92 0.38 -19.85 2.55
C VAL A 92 1.00 -20.89 3.46
N SER A 93 0.90 -20.65 4.77
CA SER A 93 1.26 -21.61 5.80
C SER A 93 0.01 -22.08 6.51
N CYS A 94 0.03 -23.33 6.96
CA CYS A 94 -1.07 -23.92 7.69
C CYS A 94 -0.53 -24.58 8.97
N ASN A 95 -1.26 -24.41 10.06
CA ASN A 95 -1.03 -25.10 11.32
C ASN A 95 -2.35 -25.72 11.79
N SER A 96 -2.35 -27.02 12.09
CA SER A 96 -3.52 -27.75 12.59
C SER A 96 -3.32 -28.16 14.04
N ALA A 97 -4.31 -27.91 14.88
CA ALA A 97 -4.34 -28.38 16.27
C ALA A 97 -5.66 -29.11 16.56
N SER A 98 -5.55 -30.23 17.24
CA SER A 98 -6.70 -31.02 17.72
C SER A 98 -7.03 -30.63 19.16
N TYR A 99 -8.31 -30.35 19.42
CA TYR A 99 -8.85 -30.06 20.74
C TYR A 99 -9.98 -31.04 21.04
N THR A 100 -10.38 -31.10 22.30
CA THR A 100 -11.60 -31.79 22.73
C THR A 100 -12.60 -30.73 23.18
N ASP A 101 -13.84 -30.84 22.71
CA ASP A 101 -14.93 -30.01 23.22
C ASP A 101 -15.33 -30.40 24.66
N ASN A 102 -16.33 -29.73 25.21
CA ASN A 102 -16.82 -30.00 26.57
C ASN A 102 -17.55 -31.35 26.67
N GLU A 103 -17.98 -31.92 25.54
CA GLU A 103 -18.65 -33.21 25.42
C GLU A 103 -17.67 -34.36 25.15
N GLY A 104 -16.37 -34.08 24.99
CA GLY A 104 -15.32 -35.06 24.74
C GLY A 104 -15.13 -35.44 23.25
N ASN A 105 -15.78 -34.74 22.32
CA ASN A 105 -15.59 -34.96 20.88
C ASN A 105 -14.30 -34.29 20.39
N PRO A 106 -13.55 -34.94 19.47
CA PRO A 106 -12.38 -34.33 18.86
C PRO A 106 -12.79 -33.24 17.86
N VAL A 107 -12.31 -32.02 18.07
CA VAL A 107 -12.47 -30.86 17.19
C VAL A 107 -11.13 -30.54 16.55
N GLN A 108 -11.08 -30.37 15.23
CA GLN A 108 -9.85 -30.03 14.53
C GLN A 108 -9.88 -28.56 14.08
N ILE A 109 -8.93 -27.77 14.58
CA ILE A 109 -8.79 -26.36 14.23
C ILE A 109 -7.62 -26.19 13.27
N PHE A 110 -7.91 -25.65 12.10
CA PHE A 110 -6.91 -25.26 11.10
C PHE A 110 -6.70 -23.76 11.12
N ARG A 111 -5.45 -23.32 11.31
CA ARG A 111 -5.04 -21.92 11.22
C ARG A 111 -4.21 -21.70 9.97
N PHE A 112 -4.78 -20.99 9.01
CA PHE A 112 -4.11 -20.57 7.78
C PHE A 112 -3.53 -19.18 7.95
N THR A 113 -2.30 -18.98 7.49
CA THR A 113 -1.66 -17.66 7.41
C THR A 113 -1.13 -17.46 6.01
N ALA A 114 -1.67 -16.47 5.29
CA ALA A 114 -1.21 -16.08 3.97
C ALA A 114 -0.45 -14.76 4.03
N GLU A 115 0.73 -14.75 3.44
CA GLU A 115 1.57 -13.57 3.31
C GLU A 115 1.71 -13.23 1.84
N ALA A 116 1.50 -11.96 1.48
CA ALA A 116 1.64 -11.45 0.12
C ALA A 116 2.58 -10.25 0.11
N GLN A 117 3.54 -10.26 -0.82
CA GLN A 117 4.51 -9.18 -0.98
C GLN A 117 4.95 -9.00 -2.43
N ASN A 118 5.15 -7.74 -2.85
CA ASN A 118 5.60 -7.37 -4.21
C ASN A 118 7.13 -7.19 -4.33
N GLY A 119 7.91 -7.73 -3.39
CA GLY A 119 9.36 -7.59 -3.38
C GLY A 119 9.93 -7.76 -1.97
N THR A 120 11.05 -7.08 -1.70
CA THR A 120 11.71 -7.05 -0.40
C THR A 120 11.59 -5.66 0.24
N PRO A 121 11.59 -5.57 1.60
CA PRO A 121 11.63 -4.30 2.29
C PRO A 121 12.83 -3.46 1.83
N GLY A 122 12.57 -2.21 1.41
CA GLY A 122 13.61 -1.30 0.91
C GLY A 122 14.04 -1.53 -0.54
N GLY A 123 13.57 -2.58 -1.21
CA GLY A 123 13.87 -2.85 -2.62
C GLY A 123 13.01 -2.06 -3.61
N ARG A 124 11.85 -1.57 -3.17
CA ARG A 124 10.91 -0.77 -3.98
C ARG A 124 10.34 0.40 -3.18
N PRO A 125 10.16 1.59 -3.79
CA PRO A 125 9.51 2.72 -3.13
C PRO A 125 8.02 2.47 -2.87
N ASP A 126 7.39 1.58 -3.64
CA ASP A 126 6.00 1.13 -3.52
C ASP A 126 5.89 -0.28 -2.92
N TYR A 127 6.85 -0.66 -2.06
CA TYR A 127 6.82 -1.94 -1.35
C TYR A 127 5.52 -2.09 -0.55
N ALA A 128 4.82 -3.20 -0.81
CA ALA A 128 3.59 -3.56 -0.15
C ALA A 128 3.67 -5.00 0.37
N TYR A 129 3.31 -5.15 1.64
CA TYR A 129 3.29 -6.41 2.36
C TYR A 129 1.97 -6.51 3.13
N ARG A 130 1.30 -7.66 3.01
CA ARG A 130 0.13 -7.97 3.81
C ARG A 130 0.17 -9.41 4.29
N ARG A 131 -0.17 -9.60 5.56
CA ARG A 131 -0.38 -10.90 6.17
C ARG A 131 -1.80 -11.00 6.69
N LEU A 132 -2.49 -12.05 6.30
CA LEU A 132 -3.83 -12.38 6.75
C LEU A 132 -3.83 -13.76 7.39
N THR A 133 -4.66 -13.91 8.42
CA THR A 133 -4.83 -15.18 9.13
C THR A 133 -6.30 -15.52 9.18
N ALA A 134 -6.63 -16.79 8.94
CA ALA A 134 -7.97 -17.33 9.07
C ALA A 134 -7.91 -18.63 9.87
N THR A 135 -8.93 -18.85 10.69
CA THR A 135 -9.09 -20.07 11.47
C THR A 135 -10.37 -20.76 11.03
N VAL A 136 -10.29 -22.06 10.77
CA VAL A 136 -11.41 -22.90 10.34
C VAL A 136 -11.52 -24.06 11.33
N GLU A 137 -12.71 -24.23 11.89
CA GLU A 137 -13.06 -25.37 12.74
C GLU A 137 -13.70 -26.47 11.88
N ARG A 138 -13.38 -27.72 12.17
CA ARG A 138 -13.99 -28.89 11.57
C ARG A 138 -14.30 -29.95 12.63
#